data_AF-A0A8H5KAT6-F1
#
_entry.id   AF-A0A8H5KAT6-F1
#
_cell.length_a   1.000
_cell.length_b   1.000
_cell.length_c   1.000
_cell.angle_alpha   90.00
_cell.angle_beta   90.00
_cell.angle_gamma   90.00
#
_symmetry.space_group_name_H-M   'P 1'
#
loop_
_entity.id
_entity.type
_entity.pdbx_description
1 polymer ?
#
loop_
_entity_poly.entity_id
_entity_poly.type
_entity_poly.pdbx_seq_one_letter_code
_entity_poly.pdbx_strand_id
1 'polypeptide(L)'
;MSFLGKVPKSSPDLGIHLDADTYVPGDTITGLVYRKAHIVSPDSSLSVCLIGTSNASQQVKDRKGDYTGGVTLLDHCQTIFRGPLHIENGGHKKWTFSIPVPLYTDPKVNNVRQALSFVPPDTTDHELPPSYILGDGGERRESACIQYIIEAKLTVEFHGKPEVFEAICPFKIIQLTQDAPIANCGSRRVRYPRKISSQRLIPGSEDVRLSALQKVRKHFFSSAPDLAFDVFVDVPRIIQLDNPTPVPIKLLVAPNWQQTSPIIQNVPQEVKLTTVHIWIVTETSFNRIYGTRRTEVDLGVVQALNRLKTNLRIPFTRQWGPIDVGQLSGLRIGLKNTGFPREWNFAQSGFAHSFCTYNIMVTHGIKWWVQGETAGVRFDVSGEADLLILRPSDDRVRPEVAESEISRMAETEIQHDESWIRPPVEEAAPAYRKIDGT
;
A
#
# COMPACT_ATOMS: atom_id res chain seq x y z
N MET A 1 21.13 6.91 -18.33
CA MET A 1 21.39 5.74 -17.46
C MET A 1 20.16 5.58 -16.58
N SER A 2 19.49 4.43 -16.61
CA SER A 2 18.33 4.19 -15.74
C SER A 2 18.83 3.94 -14.32
N PHE A 3 18.57 4.88 -13.41
CA PHE A 3 18.96 4.82 -11.99
C PHE A 3 18.20 3.76 -11.17
N LEU A 4 17.46 2.85 -11.82
CA LEU A 4 16.39 2.03 -11.24
C LEU A 4 16.74 0.52 -11.20
N GLY A 5 18.01 0.16 -11.03
CA GLY A 5 18.46 -1.23 -10.89
C GLY A 5 18.99 -1.87 -12.17
N LYS A 6 19.38 -3.15 -12.09
CA LYS A 6 19.91 -3.90 -13.23
C LYS A 6 18.78 -4.20 -14.22
N VAL A 7 19.04 -3.94 -15.50
CA VAL A 7 18.09 -4.20 -16.60
C VAL A 7 18.09 -5.69 -16.94
N PRO A 8 16.92 -6.30 -17.25
CA PRO A 8 16.85 -7.67 -17.75
C PRO A 8 17.80 -7.89 -18.92
N LYS A 9 18.54 -9.00 -18.89
CA LYS A 9 19.51 -9.38 -19.92
C LYS A 9 19.29 -10.84 -20.27
N SER A 10 18.96 -11.10 -21.53
CA SER A 10 18.85 -12.46 -22.05
C SER A 10 19.18 -12.45 -23.55
N SER A 11 19.95 -13.42 -24.00
CA SER A 11 20.31 -13.61 -25.41
C SER A 11 20.36 -15.10 -25.75
N PRO A 12 20.56 -15.47 -27.03
CA PRO A 12 20.87 -16.86 -27.39
C PRO A 12 22.14 -17.42 -26.71
N ASP A 13 23.06 -16.56 -26.28
CA ASP A 13 24.30 -16.95 -25.60
C ASP A 13 24.06 -17.37 -24.15
N LEU A 14 23.10 -16.76 -23.48
CA LEU A 14 22.64 -17.15 -22.15
C LEU A 14 21.27 -16.54 -21.84
N GLY A 15 20.38 -17.35 -21.28
CA GLY A 15 19.07 -16.91 -20.80
C GLY A 15 18.67 -17.66 -19.54
N ILE A 16 17.73 -17.06 -18.79
CA ILE A 16 17.15 -17.62 -17.57
C ILE A 16 15.64 -17.71 -17.77
N HIS A 17 15.04 -18.79 -17.27
CA HIS A 17 13.59 -18.94 -17.15
C HIS A 17 13.29 -19.37 -15.71
N LEU A 18 12.45 -18.60 -15.03
CA LEU A 18 11.96 -18.90 -13.68
C LEU A 18 10.57 -19.53 -13.77
N ASP A 19 10.27 -20.44 -12.85
CA ASP A 19 8.95 -21.09 -12.81
C ASP A 19 7.85 -20.14 -12.30
N ALA A 20 8.22 -19.09 -11.55
CA ALA A 20 7.33 -18.02 -11.11
C ALA A 20 8.04 -16.65 -11.20
N ASP A 21 7.27 -15.57 -11.16
CA ASP A 21 7.79 -14.19 -11.20
C ASP A 21 7.71 -13.48 -9.84
N THR A 22 7.07 -14.11 -8.85
CA THR A 22 6.76 -13.56 -7.53
C THR A 22 6.98 -14.62 -6.46
N TYR A 23 7.69 -14.24 -5.40
CA TYR A 23 8.07 -15.11 -4.29
C TYR A 23 7.87 -14.42 -2.94
N VAL A 24 7.72 -15.21 -1.89
CA VAL A 24 7.70 -14.77 -0.49
C VAL A 24 9.01 -15.21 0.16
N PRO A 25 9.57 -14.46 1.13
CA PRO A 25 10.71 -14.94 1.92
C PRO A 25 10.43 -16.34 2.50
N GLY A 26 11.39 -17.26 2.34
CA GLY A 26 11.23 -18.68 2.69
C GLY A 26 10.80 -19.60 1.53
N ASP A 27 10.28 -19.05 0.43
CA ASP A 27 10.02 -19.83 -0.79
C ASP A 27 11.33 -20.37 -1.40
N THR A 28 11.23 -21.31 -2.34
CA THR A 28 12.36 -21.77 -3.14
C THR A 28 12.18 -21.34 -4.59
N ILE A 29 13.16 -20.61 -5.14
CA ILE A 29 13.21 -20.24 -6.55
C ILE A 29 13.71 -21.44 -7.33
N THR A 30 12.87 -21.96 -8.22
CA THR A 30 13.23 -22.96 -9.21
C THR A 30 13.18 -22.37 -10.62
N GLY A 31 14.06 -22.89 -11.47
CA GLY A 31 14.13 -22.46 -12.85
C GLY A 31 15.24 -23.16 -13.62
N LEU A 32 15.52 -22.64 -14.81
CA LEU A 32 16.57 -23.12 -15.67
C LEU A 32 17.36 -21.98 -16.32
N VAL A 33 18.66 -22.21 -16.47
CA VAL A 33 19.53 -21.46 -17.35
C VAL A 33 19.62 -22.21 -18.67
N TYR A 34 19.56 -21.50 -19.79
CA TYR A 34 19.69 -22.10 -21.11
C TYR A 34 20.68 -21.34 -21.99
N ARG A 35 21.30 -22.07 -22.91
CA ARG A 35 22.12 -21.53 -24.01
C ARG A 35 21.74 -22.22 -25.31
N LYS A 36 21.66 -21.43 -26.39
CA LYS A 36 21.36 -21.88 -27.76
C LYS A 36 22.52 -21.62 -28.73
N ALA A 37 23.43 -20.70 -28.39
CA ALA A 37 24.59 -20.41 -29.22
C ALA A 37 25.61 -21.55 -29.16
N HIS A 38 26.16 -21.89 -30.33
CA HIS A 38 27.25 -22.86 -30.48
C HIS A 38 28.43 -22.50 -29.57
N ILE A 39 29.05 -23.52 -28.97
CA ILE A 39 30.27 -23.35 -28.18
C ILE A 39 31.02 -24.68 -28.08
N VAL A 40 32.35 -24.60 -28.10
CA VAL A 40 33.25 -25.70 -27.77
C VAL A 40 34.28 -25.15 -26.81
N SER A 41 34.28 -25.62 -25.56
CA SER A 41 35.22 -25.19 -24.54
C SER A 41 35.63 -26.36 -23.65
N PRO A 42 36.94 -26.57 -23.42
CA PRO A 42 37.44 -27.69 -22.61
C PRO A 42 37.19 -27.48 -21.11
N ASP A 43 37.09 -26.22 -20.66
CA ASP A 43 36.76 -25.87 -19.28
C ASP A 43 35.74 -24.73 -19.25
N SER A 44 34.70 -24.91 -18.46
CA SER A 44 33.61 -23.96 -18.33
C SER A 44 32.99 -24.06 -16.95
N SER A 45 32.50 -22.94 -16.43
CA SER A 45 31.83 -22.85 -15.15
C SER A 45 30.58 -21.98 -15.29
N LEU A 46 29.44 -22.48 -14.80
CA LEU A 46 28.19 -21.75 -14.76
C LEU A 46 27.79 -21.53 -13.31
N SER A 47 27.67 -20.27 -12.91
CA SER A 47 27.11 -19.88 -11.61
C SER A 47 25.78 -19.17 -11.76
N VAL A 48 24.96 -19.29 -10.72
CA VAL A 48 23.70 -18.57 -10.56
C VAL A 48 23.73 -17.87 -9.20
N CYS A 49 23.44 -16.58 -9.20
CA CYS A 49 23.43 -15.74 -8.01
C CYS A 49 22.05 -15.10 -7.82
N LEU A 50 21.52 -15.22 -6.60
CA LEU A 50 20.39 -14.46 -6.11
C LEU A 50 20.93 -13.18 -5.49
N ILE A 51 20.57 -12.02 -6.05
CA ILE A 51 21.07 -10.71 -5.63
C ILE A 51 19.87 -9.82 -5.30
N GLY A 52 19.90 -9.17 -4.13
CA GLY A 52 18.91 -8.21 -3.68
C GLY A 52 19.56 -6.87 -3.39
N THR A 53 18.99 -5.79 -3.91
CA THR A 53 19.53 -4.43 -3.73
C THR A 53 18.43 -3.43 -3.39
N SER A 54 18.77 -2.44 -2.56
CA SER A 54 17.95 -1.27 -2.26
C SER A 54 18.69 -0.01 -2.68
N ASN A 55 18.22 0.64 -3.74
CA ASN A 55 18.85 1.80 -4.33
C ASN A 55 17.95 3.02 -4.15
N ALA A 56 18.55 4.12 -3.69
CA ALA A 56 17.92 5.43 -3.63
C ALA A 56 18.80 6.44 -4.38
N SER A 57 18.20 7.34 -5.14
CA SER A 57 18.92 8.40 -5.85
C SER A 57 18.22 9.74 -5.71
N GLN A 58 19.00 10.82 -5.67
CA GLN A 58 18.51 12.20 -5.76
C GLN A 58 19.38 13.02 -6.71
N GLN A 59 18.79 13.58 -7.77
CA GLN A 59 19.47 14.53 -8.65
C GLN A 59 19.53 15.92 -8.00
N VAL A 60 20.73 16.38 -7.65
CA VAL A 60 20.95 17.72 -7.09
C VAL A 60 21.24 18.70 -8.23
N LYS A 61 20.63 19.89 -8.18
CA LYS A 61 20.71 20.92 -9.24
C LYS A 61 22.08 21.60 -9.34
N ASP A 62 22.93 21.44 -8.32
CA ASP A 62 24.26 22.05 -8.27
C ASP A 62 25.35 21.10 -8.76
N ARG A 63 26.47 21.70 -9.22
CA ARG A 63 27.66 21.11 -9.86
C ARG A 63 28.35 19.92 -9.13
N LYS A 64 27.76 19.38 -8.06
CA LYS A 64 28.26 18.25 -7.25
C LYS A 64 27.80 16.86 -7.72
N GLY A 65 26.97 16.77 -8.76
CA GLY A 65 26.56 15.50 -9.37
C GLY A 65 25.39 14.80 -8.66
N ASP A 66 24.99 13.66 -9.21
CA ASP A 66 23.88 12.85 -8.69
C ASP A 66 24.33 12.07 -7.44
N TYR A 67 23.54 12.15 -6.36
CA TYR A 67 23.79 11.36 -5.16
C TYR A 67 23.01 10.05 -5.24
N THR A 68 23.74 8.93 -5.24
CA THR A 68 23.15 7.58 -5.29
C THR A 68 23.63 6.79 -4.09
N GLY A 69 22.70 6.24 -3.30
CA GLY A 69 22.95 5.34 -2.19
C GLY A 69 22.38 3.96 -2.48
N GLY A 70 23.26 3.00 -2.77
CA GLY A 70 22.90 1.59 -2.99
C GLY A 70 23.30 0.72 -1.81
N VAL A 71 22.37 -0.15 -1.39
CA VAL A 71 22.56 -1.13 -0.31
C VAL A 71 22.38 -2.52 -0.88
N THR A 72 23.35 -3.41 -0.66
CA THR A 72 23.18 -4.84 -0.94
C THR A 72 22.45 -5.49 0.22
N LEU A 73 21.28 -6.08 -0.06
CA LEU A 73 20.43 -6.75 0.92
C LEU A 73 20.78 -8.24 1.05
N LEU A 74 21.18 -8.86 -0.05
CA LEU A 74 21.66 -10.25 -0.09
C LEU A 74 22.49 -10.47 -1.36
N ASP A 75 23.40 -11.44 -1.29
CA ASP A 75 24.17 -11.94 -2.42
C ASP A 75 24.49 -13.42 -2.16
N HIS A 76 23.77 -14.32 -2.83
CA HIS A 76 23.92 -15.75 -2.66
C HIS A 76 24.17 -16.43 -4.00
N CYS A 77 25.37 -16.99 -4.18
CA CYS A 77 25.80 -17.64 -5.42
C CYS A 77 26.00 -19.14 -5.25
N GLN A 78 25.63 -19.91 -6.27
CA GLN A 78 25.96 -21.33 -6.40
C GLN A 78 26.49 -21.66 -7.80
N THR A 79 27.44 -22.58 -7.88
CA THR A 79 27.93 -23.11 -9.16
C THR A 79 27.09 -24.33 -9.54
N ILE A 80 26.40 -24.27 -10.68
CA ILE A 80 25.47 -25.32 -11.14
C ILE A 80 26.04 -26.20 -12.26
N PHE A 81 27.18 -25.81 -12.83
CA PHE A 81 27.90 -26.64 -13.79
C PHE A 81 29.39 -26.29 -13.78
N ARG A 82 30.25 -27.32 -13.88
CA ARG A 82 31.69 -27.19 -14.09
C ARG A 82 32.16 -28.31 -15.00
N GLY A 83 33.01 -28.00 -15.98
CA GLY A 83 33.64 -28.95 -16.89
C GLY A 83 33.45 -28.61 -18.37
N PRO A 84 33.77 -29.54 -19.28
CA PRO A 84 33.77 -29.28 -20.72
C PRO A 84 32.37 -29.00 -21.25
N LEU A 85 32.26 -27.99 -22.11
CA LEU A 85 31.01 -27.55 -22.70
C LEU A 85 31.08 -27.62 -24.23
N HIS A 86 30.25 -28.50 -24.79
CA HIS A 86 30.03 -28.59 -26.23
C HIS A 86 28.54 -28.40 -26.52
N ILE A 87 28.21 -27.43 -27.38
CA ILE A 87 26.89 -27.19 -27.94
C ILE A 87 27.06 -27.04 -29.45
N GLU A 88 26.52 -27.99 -30.20
CA GLU A 88 26.56 -27.99 -31.67
C GLU A 88 25.69 -26.87 -32.27
N ASN A 89 25.91 -26.56 -33.56
CA ASN A 89 25.12 -25.56 -34.25
C ASN A 89 23.65 -26.04 -34.40
N GLY A 90 22.69 -25.23 -33.95
CA GLY A 90 21.28 -25.62 -33.84
C GLY A 90 20.94 -26.45 -32.59
N GLY A 91 21.94 -26.82 -31.79
CA GLY A 91 21.77 -27.48 -30.49
C GLY A 91 21.39 -26.49 -29.38
N HIS A 92 21.08 -27.02 -28.20
CA HIS A 92 20.89 -26.22 -27.00
C HIS A 92 21.23 -27.02 -25.75
N LYS A 93 21.59 -26.32 -24.67
CA LYS A 93 21.80 -26.92 -23.35
C LYS A 93 21.03 -26.16 -22.29
N LYS A 94 20.54 -26.89 -21.30
CA LYS A 94 19.76 -26.37 -20.18
C LYS A 94 20.35 -26.90 -18.87
N TRP A 95 20.36 -26.06 -17.85
CA TRP A 95 20.78 -26.40 -16.50
C TRP A 95 19.72 -25.93 -15.53
N THR A 96 19.18 -26.83 -14.74
CA THR A 96 18.21 -26.50 -13.70
C THR A 96 18.92 -25.96 -12.46
N PHE A 97 18.27 -25.09 -11.72
CA PHE A 97 18.75 -24.62 -10.43
C PHE A 97 17.60 -24.49 -9.42
N SER A 98 17.98 -24.50 -8.15
CA SER A 98 17.10 -24.29 -7.01
C SER A 98 17.83 -23.43 -6.00
N ILE A 99 17.24 -22.30 -5.57
CA ILE A 99 17.83 -21.37 -4.60
C ILE A 99 16.76 -20.97 -3.57
N PRO A 100 16.98 -21.17 -2.26
CA PRO A 100 16.05 -20.71 -1.24
C PRO A 100 16.07 -19.18 -1.14
N VAL A 101 14.89 -18.56 -1.00
CA VAL A 101 14.76 -17.13 -0.68
C VAL A 101 14.98 -16.96 0.82
N PRO A 102 16.01 -16.20 1.27
CA PRO A 102 16.23 -15.96 2.69
C PRO A 102 15.06 -15.22 3.34
N LEU A 103 14.80 -15.51 4.62
CA LEU A 103 13.83 -14.76 5.43
C LEU A 103 14.32 -13.33 5.74
N TYR A 104 15.64 -13.19 5.93
CA TYR A 104 16.28 -11.97 6.40
C TYR A 104 17.34 -11.48 5.40
N THR A 105 17.65 -10.19 5.46
CA THR A 105 18.80 -9.62 4.76
C THR A 105 20.10 -10.17 5.32
N ASP A 106 21.14 -10.28 4.50
CA ASP A 106 22.46 -10.71 4.94
C ASP A 106 23.30 -9.51 5.41
N PRO A 107 23.59 -9.37 6.73
CA PRO A 107 24.37 -8.25 7.24
C PRO A 107 25.83 -8.28 6.76
N LYS A 108 26.35 -9.42 6.29
CA LYS A 108 27.76 -9.53 5.85
C LYS A 108 28.02 -8.85 4.52
N VAL A 109 27.01 -8.76 3.66
CA VAL A 109 27.11 -8.10 2.35
C VAL A 109 26.64 -6.65 2.41
N ASN A 110 26.07 -6.24 3.54
CA ASN A 110 25.58 -4.90 3.74
C ASN A 110 26.75 -3.90 3.79
N ASN A 111 26.70 -2.90 2.91
CA ASN A 111 27.68 -1.83 2.77
C ASN A 111 27.25 -0.52 3.46
N VAL A 112 26.26 -0.57 4.36
CA VAL A 112 25.67 0.61 5.02
C VAL A 112 26.55 1.15 6.14
N ARG A 113 26.65 2.49 6.20
CA ARG A 113 27.25 3.21 7.34
C ARG A 113 26.19 3.46 8.42
N GLN A 114 26.48 3.07 9.66
CA GLN A 114 25.54 3.15 10.80
C GLN A 114 24.90 4.54 11.01
N ALA A 115 25.64 5.63 10.80
CA ALA A 115 25.13 6.99 10.98
C ALA A 115 24.00 7.40 10.01
N LEU A 116 23.81 6.63 8.93
CA LEU A 116 22.91 6.97 7.82
C LEU A 116 21.87 5.88 7.57
N SER A 117 21.62 5.03 8.56
CA SER A 117 20.70 3.90 8.42
C SER A 117 19.43 4.12 9.23
N PHE A 118 18.28 3.71 8.69
CA PHE A 118 17.04 3.65 9.47
C PHE A 118 16.97 2.43 10.40
N VAL A 119 17.70 1.37 10.05
CA VAL A 119 17.81 0.11 10.82
C VAL A 119 19.28 -0.11 11.20
N PRO A 120 19.62 -0.63 12.38
CA PRO A 120 21.02 -0.92 12.72
C PRO A 120 21.68 -1.85 11.66
N PRO A 121 22.88 -1.53 11.14
CA PRO A 121 23.49 -2.31 10.05
C PRO A 121 23.74 -3.78 10.39
N ASP A 122 24.07 -4.07 11.66
CA ASP A 122 24.43 -5.40 12.15
C ASP A 122 23.21 -6.26 12.55
N THR A 123 22.00 -5.78 12.28
CA THR A 123 20.76 -6.49 12.55
C THR A 123 20.67 -7.76 11.69
N THR A 124 20.65 -8.92 12.34
CA THR A 124 20.57 -10.25 11.71
C THR A 124 19.14 -10.72 11.42
N ASP A 125 18.15 -10.10 12.07
CA ASP A 125 16.72 -10.40 11.99
C ASP A 125 15.96 -9.37 11.14
N HIS A 126 16.67 -8.58 10.34
CA HIS A 126 16.04 -7.63 9.44
C HIS A 126 15.41 -8.38 8.27
N GLU A 127 14.07 -8.46 8.26
CA GLU A 127 13.32 -9.16 7.24
C GLU A 127 13.60 -8.62 5.83
N LEU A 128 13.58 -9.53 4.86
CA LEU A 128 13.81 -9.18 3.47
C LEU A 128 12.67 -8.29 2.94
N PRO A 129 12.92 -7.03 2.55
CA PRO A 129 11.86 -6.08 2.22
C PRO A 129 11.09 -6.46 0.93
N PRO A 130 9.87 -5.93 0.74
CA PRO A 130 9.16 -6.14 -0.51
C PRO A 130 9.88 -5.46 -1.67
N SER A 131 9.72 -6.00 -2.88
CA SER A 131 10.07 -5.28 -4.10
C SER A 131 9.29 -3.98 -4.19
N TYR A 132 9.99 -2.90 -4.49
CA TYR A 132 9.43 -1.55 -4.42
C TYR A 132 10.06 -0.66 -5.48
N ILE A 133 9.25 0.15 -6.15
CA ILE A 133 9.74 1.11 -7.14
C ILE A 133 9.03 2.44 -6.91
N LEU A 134 9.83 3.49 -6.85
CA LEU A 134 9.39 4.88 -6.79
C LEU A 134 10.12 5.65 -7.89
N GLY A 135 9.40 5.96 -8.96
CA GLY A 135 9.96 6.59 -10.15
C GLY A 135 9.08 6.34 -11.36
N ASP A 136 8.70 7.39 -12.07
CA ASP A 136 7.78 7.35 -13.21
C ASP A 136 8.47 7.76 -14.53
N GLY A 137 9.80 7.89 -14.53
CA GLY A 137 10.54 8.35 -15.71
C GLY A 137 10.27 9.82 -16.09
N GLY A 138 9.64 10.62 -15.22
CA GLY A 138 9.45 12.07 -15.42
C GLY A 138 10.65 12.93 -14.99
N GLU A 139 10.50 14.26 -15.02
CA GLU A 139 11.50 15.27 -14.63
C GLU A 139 11.87 15.27 -13.12
N ARG A 140 11.31 14.35 -12.33
CA ARG A 140 11.47 14.33 -10.88
C ARG A 140 12.74 13.58 -10.46
N ARG A 141 13.36 14.10 -9.41
CA ARG A 141 14.78 13.94 -9.11
C ARG A 141 15.08 12.81 -8.15
N GLU A 142 14.09 12.40 -7.37
CA GLU A 142 14.18 11.36 -6.37
C GLU A 142 13.63 10.03 -6.89
N SER A 143 14.43 8.96 -6.82
CA SER A 143 13.99 7.61 -7.17
C SER A 143 14.37 6.59 -6.10
N ALA A 144 13.54 5.56 -5.95
CA ALA A 144 13.78 4.42 -5.06
C ALA A 144 13.53 3.13 -5.82
N CYS A 145 14.36 2.12 -5.58
CA CYS A 145 14.17 0.80 -6.16
C CYS A 145 14.72 -0.28 -5.23
N ILE A 146 13.85 -1.18 -4.79
CA ILE A 146 14.21 -2.44 -4.15
C ILE A 146 14.00 -3.53 -5.18
N GLN A 147 15.09 -4.14 -5.64
CA GLN A 147 15.11 -5.07 -6.75
C GLN A 147 15.76 -6.40 -6.33
N TYR A 148 15.15 -7.49 -6.76
CA TYR A 148 15.70 -8.83 -6.68
C TYR A 148 15.89 -9.42 -8.07
N ILE A 149 17.03 -10.06 -8.28
CA ILE A 149 17.40 -10.67 -9.55
C ILE A 149 18.02 -12.04 -9.34
N ILE A 150 17.85 -12.88 -10.35
CA ILE A 150 18.72 -14.01 -10.62
C ILE A 150 19.71 -13.59 -11.70
N GLU A 151 21.00 -13.68 -11.40
CA GLU A 151 22.10 -13.46 -12.34
C GLU A 151 22.77 -14.79 -12.64
N ALA A 152 22.86 -15.17 -13.91
CA ALA A 152 23.62 -16.34 -14.36
C ALA A 152 24.88 -15.88 -15.08
N LYS A 153 26.04 -16.47 -14.72
CA LYS A 153 27.32 -16.19 -15.34
C LYS A 153 27.96 -17.48 -15.85
N LEU A 154 28.13 -17.58 -17.16
CA LEU A 154 28.86 -18.65 -17.83
C LEU A 154 30.27 -18.15 -18.17
N THR A 155 31.28 -18.65 -17.48
CA THR A 155 32.68 -18.43 -17.81
C THR A 155 33.18 -19.62 -18.62
N VAL A 156 33.73 -19.37 -19.80
CA VAL A 156 34.29 -20.40 -20.69
C VAL A 156 35.73 -20.07 -21.02
N GLU A 157 36.56 -21.08 -21.23
CA GLU A 157 37.88 -20.88 -21.81
C GLU A 157 37.78 -20.91 -23.35
N PHE A 158 38.19 -19.81 -23.99
CA PHE A 158 38.25 -19.67 -25.44
C PHE A 158 39.64 -19.19 -25.86
N HIS A 159 40.37 -20.01 -26.61
CA HIS A 159 41.76 -19.74 -27.02
C HIS A 159 42.70 -19.31 -25.87
N GLY A 160 42.59 -19.95 -24.70
CA GLY A 160 43.41 -19.64 -23.53
C GLY A 160 43.01 -18.35 -22.79
N LYS A 161 41.87 -17.74 -23.13
CA LYS A 161 41.32 -16.58 -22.45
C LYS A 161 39.92 -16.88 -21.88
N PRO A 162 39.59 -16.39 -20.68
CA PRO A 162 38.23 -16.51 -20.17
C PRO A 162 37.29 -15.55 -20.90
N GLU A 163 36.19 -16.08 -21.42
CA GLU A 163 35.06 -15.31 -21.94
C GLU A 163 33.86 -15.49 -21.00
N VAL A 164 33.11 -14.41 -20.75
CA VAL A 164 32.00 -14.40 -19.79
C VAL A 164 30.70 -14.01 -20.49
N PHE A 165 29.71 -14.89 -20.40
CA PHE A 165 28.34 -14.62 -20.81
C PHE A 165 27.47 -14.43 -19.58
N GLU A 166 26.51 -13.49 -19.65
CA GLU A 166 25.66 -13.16 -18.52
C GLU A 166 24.19 -13.07 -18.92
N ALA A 167 23.33 -13.52 -18.04
CA ALA A 167 21.89 -13.32 -18.10
C ALA A 167 21.38 -12.80 -16.76
N ILE A 168 20.37 -11.92 -16.80
CA ILE A 168 19.76 -11.29 -15.63
C ILE A 168 18.25 -11.41 -15.76
N CYS A 169 17.61 -12.01 -14.77
CA CYS A 169 16.16 -12.18 -14.70
C CYS A 169 15.64 -11.59 -13.37
N PRO A 170 14.93 -10.45 -13.39
CA PRO A 170 14.32 -9.92 -12.17
C PRO A 170 13.08 -10.72 -11.78
N PHE A 171 12.77 -10.69 -10.48
CA PHE A 171 11.54 -11.23 -9.93
C PHE A 171 11.08 -10.35 -8.76
N LYS A 172 9.86 -10.60 -8.26
CA LYS A 172 9.27 -9.83 -7.17
C LYS A 172 9.31 -10.60 -5.87
N ILE A 173 9.64 -9.89 -4.80
CA ILE A 173 9.41 -10.34 -3.42
C ILE A 173 8.21 -9.59 -2.87
N ILE A 174 7.25 -10.35 -2.34
CA ILE A 174 6.14 -9.81 -1.55
C ILE A 174 6.26 -10.33 -0.13
N GLN A 175 5.80 -9.54 0.84
CA GLN A 175 5.75 -9.98 2.23
C GLN A 175 4.31 -10.32 2.59
N LEU A 176 4.10 -11.52 3.14
CA LEU A 176 2.82 -11.97 3.68
C LEU A 176 2.94 -12.13 5.21
N THR A 177 1.82 -12.08 5.91
CA THR A 177 1.74 -12.50 7.31
C THR A 177 0.99 -13.83 7.43
N GLN A 178 1.35 -14.65 8.42
CA GLN A 178 0.59 -15.85 8.78
C GLN A 178 -0.67 -15.51 9.61
N ASP A 179 -0.80 -14.27 10.06
CA ASP A 179 -1.95 -13.83 10.84
C ASP A 179 -3.23 -13.83 10.00
N ALA A 180 -4.36 -14.15 10.64
CA ALA A 180 -5.66 -14.01 10.04
C ALA A 180 -5.95 -12.54 9.65
N PRO A 181 -6.78 -12.30 8.61
CA PRO A 181 -7.13 -10.94 8.24
C PRO A 181 -7.71 -10.15 9.43
N ILE A 182 -7.26 -8.91 9.61
CA ILE A 182 -7.71 -8.07 10.72
C ILE A 182 -9.22 -7.86 10.65
N ALA A 183 -9.89 -8.01 11.79
CA ALA A 183 -11.33 -7.72 11.91
C ALA A 183 -11.58 -6.22 12.22
N ASN A 184 -10.58 -5.53 12.77
CA ASN A 184 -10.70 -4.15 13.22
C ASN A 184 -9.60 -3.27 12.62
N CYS A 185 -10.00 -2.31 11.79
CA CYS A 185 -9.09 -1.31 11.17
C CYS A 185 -8.70 -0.17 12.14
N GLY A 186 -9.22 -0.20 13.38
CA GLY A 186 -9.29 0.97 14.23
C GLY A 186 -10.15 2.07 13.59
N SER A 187 -10.49 3.10 14.36
CA SER A 187 -11.16 4.26 13.78
C SER A 187 -10.70 5.53 14.48
N ARG A 188 -10.44 6.57 13.68
CA ARG A 188 -10.24 7.92 14.17
C ARG A 188 -11.41 8.78 13.71
N ARG A 189 -12.17 9.27 14.68
CA ARG A 189 -13.23 10.25 14.45
C ARG A 189 -12.65 11.66 14.43
N VAL A 190 -12.93 12.41 13.37
CA VAL A 190 -12.58 13.84 13.26
C VAL A 190 -13.88 14.65 13.18
N ARG A 191 -13.97 15.72 13.96
CA ARG A 191 -15.16 16.59 14.07
C ARG A 191 -14.92 17.91 13.33
N TYR A 192 -15.90 18.31 12.53
CA TYR A 192 -15.92 19.58 11.80
C TYR A 192 -17.20 20.35 12.13
N PRO A 193 -17.13 21.35 13.02
CA PRO A 193 -18.24 22.25 13.27
C PRO A 193 -18.55 23.08 12.02
N ARG A 194 -19.82 23.15 11.65
CA ARG A 194 -20.33 23.90 10.50
C ARG A 194 -21.56 24.71 10.90
N LYS A 195 -21.74 25.82 10.19
CA LYS A 195 -22.89 26.70 10.33
C LYS A 195 -23.26 27.20 8.94
N ILE A 196 -24.53 27.11 8.59
CA ILE A 196 -25.06 27.61 7.33
C ILE A 196 -26.27 28.49 7.59
N SER A 197 -26.48 29.50 6.75
CA SER A 197 -27.60 30.43 6.84
C SER A 197 -28.37 30.38 5.53
N SER A 198 -29.64 29.94 5.56
CA SER A 198 -30.45 29.85 4.34
C SER A 198 -31.93 29.98 4.63
N GLN A 199 -32.61 30.78 3.82
CA GLN A 199 -34.07 30.91 3.86
C GLN A 199 -34.78 29.61 3.46
N ARG A 200 -34.08 28.69 2.76
CA ARG A 200 -34.59 27.36 2.37
C ARG A 200 -34.61 26.34 3.51
N LEU A 201 -34.09 26.70 4.69
CA LEU A 201 -34.16 25.86 5.89
C LEU A 201 -35.56 25.85 6.53
N ILE A 202 -36.40 26.83 6.18
CA ILE A 202 -37.77 26.94 6.70
C ILE A 202 -38.67 25.99 5.89
N PRO A 203 -39.43 25.09 6.54
CA PRO A 203 -40.37 24.22 5.83
C PRO A 203 -41.31 25.01 4.91
N GLY A 204 -41.44 24.59 3.65
CA GLY A 204 -42.31 25.24 2.66
C GLY A 204 -41.67 26.38 1.85
N SER A 205 -40.39 26.70 2.06
CA SER A 205 -39.64 27.67 1.23
C SER A 205 -38.69 27.02 0.21
N GLU A 206 -38.74 25.70 0.08
CA GLU A 206 -37.79 24.86 -0.68
C GLU A 206 -37.80 25.14 -2.19
N ASP A 207 -38.98 25.40 -2.79
CA ASP A 207 -39.18 25.63 -4.23
C ASP A 207 -39.65 27.04 -4.61
N VAL A 208 -39.62 27.99 -3.67
CA VAL A 208 -40.13 29.34 -3.95
C VAL A 208 -39.14 30.10 -4.83
N ARG A 209 -39.36 30.09 -6.15
CA ARG A 209 -38.85 31.11 -7.07
C ARG A 209 -39.52 32.45 -6.69
N LEU A 210 -38.94 33.12 -5.69
CA LEU A 210 -39.44 34.39 -5.18
C LEU A 210 -39.54 35.39 -6.33
N SER A 211 -40.73 35.95 -6.55
CA SER A 211 -40.92 37.06 -7.49
C SER A 211 -40.06 38.25 -7.04
N ALA A 212 -39.65 39.11 -7.98
CA ALA A 212 -38.81 40.27 -7.67
C ALA A 212 -39.39 41.15 -6.54
N LEU A 213 -40.73 41.21 -6.42
CA LEU A 213 -41.46 41.90 -5.34
C LEU A 213 -41.35 41.24 -3.97
N GLN A 214 -41.21 39.92 -3.89
CA GLN A 214 -40.99 39.20 -2.63
C GLN A 214 -39.53 39.28 -2.14
N LYS A 215 -38.57 39.44 -3.06
CA LYS A 215 -37.15 39.70 -2.71
C LYS A 215 -36.99 41.03 -1.97
N VAL A 216 -37.72 42.08 -2.41
CA VAL A 216 -37.65 43.42 -1.79
C VAL A 216 -38.34 43.44 -0.41
N ARG A 217 -39.45 42.73 -0.22
CA ARG A 217 -40.10 42.60 1.11
C ARG A 217 -39.30 41.77 2.12
N LYS A 218 -38.57 40.72 1.68
CA LYS A 218 -37.72 39.91 2.57
C LYS A 218 -36.51 40.67 3.12
N HIS A 219 -36.02 41.71 2.44
CA HIS A 219 -34.89 42.51 2.91
C HIS A 219 -35.23 43.46 4.07
N PHE A 220 -36.50 43.66 4.41
CA PHE A 220 -36.89 44.57 5.48
C PHE A 220 -37.15 43.91 6.84
N PHE A 221 -37.32 42.57 6.97
CA PHE A 221 -37.80 41.98 8.24
C PHE A 221 -37.32 40.57 8.67
N SER A 222 -36.34 39.90 8.05
CA SER A 222 -35.87 38.62 8.64
C SER A 222 -34.48 38.19 8.18
N SER A 223 -33.53 38.08 9.11
CA SER A 223 -32.26 37.37 8.88
C SER A 223 -32.56 35.92 8.49
N ALA A 224 -31.75 35.35 7.58
CA ALA A 224 -31.84 33.92 7.29
C ALA A 224 -31.60 33.11 8.56
N PRO A 225 -32.38 32.04 8.82
CA PRO A 225 -32.14 31.18 9.96
C PRO A 225 -30.82 30.44 9.78
N ASP A 226 -30.15 30.23 10.89
CA ASP A 226 -28.88 29.54 10.99
C ASP A 226 -29.09 28.08 11.41
N LEU A 227 -28.57 27.14 10.63
CA LEU A 227 -28.43 25.73 11.00
C LEU A 227 -26.99 25.46 11.40
N ALA A 228 -26.78 25.06 12.65
CA ALA A 228 -25.47 24.63 13.14
C ALA A 228 -25.43 23.10 13.26
N PHE A 229 -24.35 22.49 12.82
CA PHE A 229 -24.17 21.03 12.83
C PHE A 229 -22.70 20.63 12.84
N ASP A 230 -22.43 19.41 13.26
CA ASP A 230 -21.12 18.80 13.21
C ASP A 230 -21.09 17.73 12.12
N VAL A 231 -20.06 17.77 11.28
CA VAL A 231 -19.73 16.66 10.38
C VAL A 231 -18.66 15.82 11.05
N PHE A 232 -18.91 14.53 11.21
CA PHE A 232 -17.95 13.56 11.70
C PHE A 232 -17.49 12.67 10.56
N VAL A 233 -16.17 12.54 10.44
CA VAL A 233 -15.53 11.62 9.51
C VAL A 233 -14.75 10.60 10.34
N ASP A 234 -15.14 9.33 10.21
CA ASP A 234 -14.44 8.20 10.79
C ASP A 234 -13.58 7.56 9.72
N VAL A 235 -12.25 7.63 9.90
CA VAL A 235 -11.26 7.02 9.00
C VAL A 235 -10.53 5.88 9.69
N PRO A 236 -10.09 4.84 8.96
CA PRO A 236 -9.28 3.77 9.51
C PRO A 236 -7.92 4.30 9.98
N ARG A 237 -7.35 3.67 11.01
CA ARG A 237 -5.95 3.90 11.42
C ARG A 237 -5.02 2.83 10.86
N ILE A 238 -5.59 1.66 10.56
CA ILE A 238 -4.91 0.48 10.08
C ILE A 238 -5.71 -0.04 8.88
N ILE A 239 -5.03 -0.32 7.78
CA ILE A 239 -5.57 -1.05 6.65
C ILE A 239 -4.69 -2.27 6.44
N GLN A 240 -5.27 -3.42 6.13
CA GLN A 240 -4.51 -4.57 5.69
C GLN A 240 -4.74 -4.80 4.19
N LEU A 241 -3.66 -4.99 3.44
CA LEU A 241 -3.75 -5.30 2.03
C LEU A 241 -4.45 -6.65 1.82
N ASP A 242 -5.24 -6.74 0.75
CA ASP A 242 -6.06 -7.90 0.37
C ASP A 242 -7.01 -8.41 1.46
N ASN A 243 -7.37 -7.57 2.44
CA ASN A 243 -8.38 -7.93 3.42
C ASN A 243 -9.74 -8.14 2.71
N PRO A 244 -10.46 -9.24 2.99
CA PRO A 244 -11.75 -9.53 2.36
C PRO A 244 -12.86 -8.55 2.78
N THR A 245 -12.71 -7.92 3.95
CA THR A 245 -13.65 -6.94 4.50
C THR A 245 -13.35 -5.55 3.92
N PRO A 246 -14.36 -4.84 3.37
CA PRO A 246 -14.16 -3.48 2.91
C PRO A 246 -13.65 -2.56 4.02
N VAL A 247 -12.77 -1.64 3.64
CA VAL A 247 -12.21 -0.63 4.54
C VAL A 247 -13.33 0.31 4.99
N PRO A 248 -13.58 0.46 6.31
CA PRO A 248 -14.66 1.28 6.81
C PRO A 248 -14.30 2.76 6.72
N ILE A 249 -15.15 3.57 6.08
CA ILE A 249 -15.04 5.03 6.08
C ILE A 249 -16.43 5.59 6.35
N LYS A 250 -16.65 6.14 7.54
CA LYS A 250 -18.00 6.47 8.00
C LYS A 250 -18.21 7.97 8.09
N LEU A 251 -19.36 8.42 7.61
CA LEU A 251 -19.78 9.82 7.62
C LEU A 251 -21.04 9.97 8.46
N LEU A 252 -21.01 10.91 9.40
CA LEU A 252 -22.16 11.27 10.23
C LEU A 252 -22.32 12.78 10.25
N VAL A 253 -23.57 13.24 10.19
CA VAL A 253 -23.91 14.64 10.40
C VAL A 253 -24.84 14.72 11.60
N ALA A 254 -24.44 15.49 12.61
CA ALA A 254 -25.22 15.66 13.83
C ALA A 254 -25.62 17.14 13.99
N PRO A 255 -26.92 17.45 14.15
CA PRO A 255 -27.35 18.81 14.43
C PRO A 255 -26.84 19.32 15.78
N ASN A 256 -26.44 20.59 15.81
CA ASN A 256 -26.18 21.34 17.04
C ASN A 256 -27.39 22.26 17.32
N TRP A 257 -28.39 21.71 18.01
CA TRP A 257 -29.64 22.40 18.29
C TRP A 257 -29.50 23.61 19.22
N GLN A 258 -28.40 23.71 19.98
CA GLN A 258 -28.15 24.84 20.88
C GLN A 258 -27.71 26.09 20.11
N GLN A 259 -27.02 25.91 18.98
CA GLN A 259 -26.52 26.99 18.13
C GLN A 259 -27.37 27.21 16.88
N THR A 260 -28.39 26.38 16.68
CA THR A 260 -29.36 26.49 15.59
C THR A 260 -30.45 27.50 15.94
N SER A 261 -30.90 28.28 14.95
CA SER A 261 -31.96 29.26 15.13
C SER A 261 -33.27 28.63 15.64
N PRO A 262 -33.97 29.25 16.61
CA PRO A 262 -35.17 28.68 17.23
C PRO A 262 -36.26 28.28 16.23
N ILE A 263 -36.42 29.05 15.14
CA ILE A 263 -37.45 28.82 14.11
C ILE A 263 -37.28 27.49 13.34
N ILE A 264 -36.07 26.92 13.32
CA ILE A 264 -35.79 25.64 12.68
C ILE A 264 -35.26 24.59 13.68
N GLN A 265 -35.40 24.86 14.97
CA GLN A 265 -34.94 23.96 16.02
C GLN A 265 -35.81 22.68 16.02
N ASN A 266 -35.18 21.52 15.88
CA ASN A 266 -35.82 20.21 15.70
C ASN A 266 -36.60 20.03 14.38
N VAL A 267 -36.44 20.91 13.40
CA VAL A 267 -36.93 20.65 12.04
C VAL A 267 -36.00 19.62 11.38
N PRO A 268 -36.51 18.48 10.85
CA PRO A 268 -35.70 17.53 10.11
C PRO A 268 -35.07 18.23 8.90
N GLN A 269 -33.74 18.21 8.86
CA GLN A 269 -32.96 18.68 7.71
C GLN A 269 -32.29 17.47 7.06
N GLU A 270 -31.96 17.63 5.78
CA GLU A 270 -31.28 16.60 5.02
C GLU A 270 -29.99 17.15 4.44
N VAL A 271 -28.90 16.38 4.57
CA VAL A 271 -27.65 16.65 3.87
C VAL A 271 -27.51 15.69 2.72
N LYS A 272 -27.44 16.23 1.51
CA LYS A 272 -27.06 15.48 0.31
C LYS A 272 -25.54 15.46 0.22
N LEU A 273 -24.95 14.28 0.23
CA LEU A 273 -23.53 14.12 -0.12
C LEU A 273 -23.39 14.28 -1.64
N THR A 274 -22.51 15.19 -2.08
CA THR A 274 -22.26 15.42 -3.51
C THR A 274 -20.98 14.73 -3.98
N THR A 275 -19.94 14.75 -3.15
CA THR A 275 -18.61 14.25 -3.54
C THR A 275 -17.89 13.70 -2.31
N VAL A 276 -17.23 12.55 -2.45
CA VAL A 276 -16.40 11.94 -1.40
C VAL A 276 -15.12 11.38 -2.02
N HIS A 277 -14.03 12.13 -1.91
CA HIS A 277 -12.71 11.65 -2.31
C HIS A 277 -11.94 11.15 -1.11
N ILE A 278 -11.27 10.02 -1.31
CA ILE A 278 -10.37 9.41 -0.34
C ILE A 278 -9.08 9.09 -1.08
N TRP A 279 -7.95 9.50 -0.51
CA TRP A 279 -6.63 9.21 -1.03
C TRP A 279 -5.80 8.48 0.02
N ILE A 280 -4.96 7.57 -0.46
CA ILE A 280 -3.79 7.13 0.31
C ILE A 280 -2.63 8.02 -0.10
N VAL A 281 -1.99 8.57 0.92
CA VAL A 281 -0.76 9.32 0.79
C VAL A 281 0.37 8.38 1.16
N THR A 282 1.28 8.10 0.24
CA THR A 282 2.51 7.35 0.52
C THR A 282 3.66 8.33 0.64
N GLU A 283 4.39 8.23 1.74
CA GLU A 283 5.59 8.99 1.99
C GLU A 283 6.78 8.04 1.96
N THR A 284 7.72 8.30 1.06
CA THR A 284 8.97 7.55 0.95
C THR A 284 10.11 8.46 1.36
N SER A 285 10.65 8.16 2.53
CA SER A 285 11.79 8.85 3.09
C SER A 285 13.05 8.08 2.76
N PHE A 286 14.03 8.80 2.25
CA PHE A 286 15.37 8.28 2.03
C PHE A 286 16.21 8.59 3.27
N ASN A 287 17.29 7.86 3.52
CA ASN A 287 18.14 8.10 4.69
C ASN A 287 18.48 9.59 4.87
N ARG A 288 18.67 10.06 6.12
CA ARG A 288 18.65 11.47 6.59
C ARG A 288 19.29 12.58 5.72
N ILE A 289 20.16 12.24 4.78
CA ILE A 289 20.78 13.17 3.81
C ILE A 289 19.81 13.49 2.65
N TYR A 290 18.91 12.57 2.35
CA TYR A 290 18.08 12.54 1.16
C TYR A 290 16.65 12.87 1.59
N GLY A 291 15.94 13.63 0.75
CA GLY A 291 14.64 14.18 1.11
C GLY A 291 13.53 13.14 1.28
N THR A 292 12.30 13.62 1.24
CA THR A 292 11.11 12.79 1.28
C THR A 292 10.34 12.96 -0.01
N ARG A 293 9.86 11.86 -0.59
CA ARG A 293 8.96 11.88 -1.74
C ARG A 293 7.56 11.46 -1.32
N ARG A 294 6.59 12.32 -1.64
CA ARG A 294 5.17 12.11 -1.34
C ARG A 294 4.40 11.81 -2.62
N THR A 295 3.61 10.75 -2.61
CA THR A 295 2.69 10.39 -3.69
C THR A 295 1.28 10.26 -3.13
N GLU A 296 0.27 10.63 -3.90
CA GLU A 296 -1.13 10.51 -3.52
C GLU A 296 -1.85 9.64 -4.56
N VAL A 297 -2.64 8.66 -4.09
CA VAL A 297 -3.43 7.77 -4.94
C VAL A 297 -4.89 7.89 -4.54
N ASP A 298 -5.76 8.30 -5.47
CA ASP A 298 -7.21 8.35 -5.27
C ASP A 298 -7.78 6.92 -5.27
N LEU A 299 -8.57 6.58 -4.26
CA LEU A 299 -9.17 5.27 -4.09
C LEU A 299 -10.44 5.06 -4.93
N GLY A 300 -10.87 6.06 -5.70
CA GLY A 300 -11.97 5.91 -6.64
C GLY A 300 -13.36 5.90 -6.01
N VAL A 301 -13.48 6.34 -4.75
CA VAL A 301 -14.74 6.30 -3.97
C VAL A 301 -15.83 7.13 -4.65
N VAL A 302 -15.52 8.28 -5.24
CA VAL A 302 -16.51 9.08 -5.98
C VAL A 302 -17.09 8.29 -7.16
N GLN A 303 -16.22 7.66 -7.94
CA GLN A 303 -16.58 6.88 -9.12
C GLN A 303 -17.43 5.66 -8.72
N ALA A 304 -17.11 5.05 -7.57
CA ALA A 304 -17.90 3.99 -6.96
C ALA A 304 -19.33 4.42 -6.66
N LEU A 305 -19.46 5.48 -5.88
CA LEU A 305 -20.75 5.95 -5.39
C LEU A 305 -21.62 6.44 -6.55
N ASN A 306 -21.01 7.08 -7.56
CA ASN A 306 -21.72 7.50 -8.76
C ASN A 306 -22.32 6.32 -9.56
N ARG A 307 -21.67 5.15 -9.56
CA ARG A 307 -22.20 3.94 -10.25
C ARG A 307 -23.41 3.35 -9.56
N LEU A 308 -23.50 3.49 -8.24
CA LEU A 308 -24.66 3.04 -7.47
C LEU A 308 -25.92 3.85 -7.80
N LYS A 309 -25.78 5.01 -8.47
CA LYS A 309 -26.88 5.96 -8.78
C LYS A 309 -27.71 6.37 -7.56
N THR A 310 -27.19 6.13 -6.37
CA THR A 310 -27.84 6.48 -5.11
C THR A 310 -27.51 7.91 -4.76
N ASN A 311 -28.54 8.76 -4.64
CA ASN A 311 -28.39 10.03 -3.94
C ASN A 311 -28.16 9.71 -2.46
N LEU A 312 -26.92 9.74 -2.00
CA LEU A 312 -26.62 9.53 -0.59
C LEU A 312 -27.09 10.74 0.21
N ARG A 313 -28.07 10.49 1.08
CA ARG A 313 -28.65 11.52 1.94
C ARG A 313 -28.46 11.11 3.39
N ILE A 314 -27.91 12.02 4.19
CA ILE A 314 -27.72 11.87 5.63
C ILE A 314 -28.83 12.64 6.32
N PRO A 315 -29.79 11.98 6.98
CA PRO A 315 -30.86 12.65 7.69
C PRO A 315 -30.38 13.22 9.03
N PHE A 316 -30.87 14.41 9.41
CA PHE A 316 -30.60 15.02 10.71
C PHE A 316 -31.53 14.42 11.77
N THR A 317 -31.27 13.20 12.22
CA THR A 317 -32.03 12.62 13.32
C THR A 317 -31.12 12.25 14.49
N ARG A 318 -31.69 12.21 15.70
CA ARG A 318 -30.96 11.81 16.92
C ARG A 318 -30.55 10.33 16.92
N GLN A 319 -31.08 9.53 15.99
CA GLN A 319 -30.98 8.06 15.99
C GLN A 319 -30.32 7.47 14.73
N TRP A 320 -29.88 8.29 13.77
CA TRP A 320 -29.31 7.75 12.53
C TRP A 320 -27.87 7.27 12.72
N GLY A 321 -27.58 6.08 12.18
CA GLY A 321 -26.24 5.50 12.15
C GLY A 321 -25.35 6.17 11.08
N PRO A 322 -24.04 6.19 11.27
CA PRO A 322 -23.12 6.76 10.28
C PRO A 322 -23.22 6.00 8.94
N ILE A 323 -23.11 6.71 7.82
CA ILE A 323 -23.07 6.08 6.47
C ILE A 323 -21.64 5.61 6.21
N ASP A 324 -21.45 4.31 5.99
CA ASP A 324 -20.16 3.75 5.62
C ASP A 324 -19.97 3.77 4.10
N VAL A 325 -19.31 4.82 3.59
CA VAL A 325 -19.01 4.95 2.15
C VAL A 325 -17.97 3.93 1.68
N GLY A 326 -17.11 3.45 2.58
CA GLY A 326 -16.15 2.41 2.29
C GLY A 326 -16.84 1.07 2.05
N GLN A 327 -17.80 0.72 2.89
CA GLN A 327 -18.64 -0.47 2.68
C GLN A 327 -19.53 -0.35 1.45
N LEU A 328 -20.18 0.80 1.24
CA LEU A 328 -21.05 1.02 0.07
C LEU A 328 -20.29 0.92 -1.26
N SER A 329 -19.05 1.41 -1.28
CA SER A 329 -18.16 1.25 -2.43
C SER A 329 -17.51 -0.14 -2.51
N GLY A 330 -17.62 -0.98 -1.49
CA GLY A 330 -16.86 -2.23 -1.43
C GLY A 330 -15.34 -1.97 -1.49
N LEU A 331 -14.88 -0.88 -0.85
CA LEU A 331 -13.51 -0.41 -0.89
C LEU A 331 -12.55 -1.47 -0.34
N ARG A 332 -11.78 -2.09 -1.21
CA ARG A 332 -10.72 -3.05 -0.87
C ARG A 332 -9.42 -2.60 -1.51
N ILE A 333 -8.32 -2.73 -0.77
CA ILE A 333 -6.99 -2.30 -1.18
C ILE A 333 -6.11 -3.54 -1.22
N GLY A 334 -5.48 -3.85 -2.34
CA GLY A 334 -4.64 -5.04 -2.46
C GLY A 334 -4.35 -5.47 -3.90
N LEU A 335 -3.61 -6.58 -4.04
CA LEU A 335 -3.11 -7.13 -5.29
C LEU A 335 -4.13 -7.99 -6.04
N LYS A 336 -5.08 -8.64 -5.35
CA LYS A 336 -5.96 -9.65 -5.94
C LYS A 336 -7.37 -9.15 -6.28
N ASN A 337 -7.91 -8.19 -5.53
CA ASN A 337 -9.33 -7.83 -5.62
C ASN A 337 -9.59 -6.34 -5.33
N THR A 338 -9.19 -5.44 -6.22
CA THR A 338 -9.72 -4.07 -6.18
C THR A 338 -11.11 -4.02 -6.82
N GLY A 339 -12.10 -3.60 -6.03
CA GLY A 339 -13.49 -3.44 -6.46
C GLY A 339 -13.75 -2.30 -7.47
N PHE A 340 -12.72 -1.73 -8.11
CA PHE A 340 -12.86 -0.67 -9.12
C PHE A 340 -12.03 -0.92 -10.38
N PRO A 341 -12.56 -0.60 -11.58
CA PRO A 341 -11.90 -0.87 -12.84
C PRO A 341 -11.10 0.35 -13.27
N ARG A 342 -9.79 0.16 -13.39
CA ARG A 342 -9.04 0.57 -14.58
C ARG A 342 -7.65 -0.04 -14.51
N GLU A 343 -7.28 -0.63 -15.63
CA GLU A 343 -5.96 -1.10 -16.05
C GLU A 343 -4.82 -0.43 -15.27
N TRP A 344 -4.33 -1.13 -14.24
CA TRP A 344 -3.11 -0.78 -13.54
C TRP A 344 -1.93 -1.15 -14.44
N ASN A 345 -1.36 -0.15 -15.10
CA ASN A 345 -0.16 -0.32 -15.93
C ASN A 345 1.07 -0.60 -15.06
N PHE A 346 2.08 -1.27 -15.65
CA PHE A 346 3.38 -1.62 -15.05
C PHE A 346 4.10 -0.49 -14.28
N ALA A 347 3.74 0.79 -14.51
CA ALA A 347 4.29 1.96 -13.84
C ALA A 347 3.62 2.32 -12.49
N GLN A 348 2.55 1.62 -12.10
CA GLN A 348 1.87 1.79 -10.82
C GLN A 348 1.84 0.42 -10.12
N SER A 349 3.01 -0.04 -9.67
CA SER A 349 3.12 -1.16 -8.75
C SER A 349 2.21 -0.89 -7.54
N GLY A 350 1.34 -1.84 -7.22
CA GLY A 350 0.30 -1.73 -6.20
C GLY A 350 0.80 -1.22 -4.85
N PHE A 351 -0.14 -0.79 -4.01
CA PHE A 351 0.16 -0.31 -2.66
C PHE A 351 1.12 -1.24 -1.93
N ALA A 352 2.26 -0.71 -1.50
CA ALA A 352 3.12 -1.41 -0.57
C ALA A 352 2.56 -1.24 0.84
N HIS A 353 2.78 -2.23 1.70
CA HIS A 353 2.56 -2.05 3.13
C HIS A 353 3.61 -1.09 3.69
N SER A 354 3.44 -0.60 4.92
CA SER A 354 4.45 0.23 5.57
C SER A 354 5.68 -0.62 5.90
N PHE A 355 6.85 -0.26 5.37
CA PHE A 355 8.10 -0.98 5.62
C PHE A 355 9.28 -0.03 5.73
N CYS A 356 10.39 -0.56 6.24
CA CYS A 356 11.64 0.17 6.32
C CYS A 356 12.80 -0.76 5.95
N THR A 357 13.82 -0.20 5.33
CA THR A 357 15.11 -0.82 5.02
C THR A 357 16.21 0.06 5.59
N TYR A 358 17.47 -0.30 5.39
CA TYR A 358 18.59 0.54 5.78
C TYR A 358 18.53 1.97 5.21
N ASN A 359 18.13 2.16 3.95
CA ASN A 359 18.18 3.46 3.24
C ASN A 359 16.83 4.01 2.76
N ILE A 360 15.75 3.25 2.86
CA ILE A 360 14.39 3.63 2.42
C ILE A 360 13.39 3.33 3.54
N MET A 361 12.50 4.27 3.84
CA MET A 361 11.34 4.10 4.70
C MET A 361 10.08 4.48 3.95
N VAL A 362 9.06 3.63 4.00
CA VAL A 362 7.76 3.85 3.36
C VAL A 362 6.68 3.89 4.44
N THR A 363 6.04 5.05 4.57
CA THR A 363 4.94 5.30 5.51
C THR A 363 3.70 5.80 4.76
N HIS A 364 2.56 5.80 5.45
CA HIS A 364 1.28 6.10 4.84
C HIS A 364 0.43 7.08 5.67
N GLY A 365 -0.41 7.81 4.96
CA GLY A 365 -1.49 8.63 5.48
C GLY A 365 -2.78 8.38 4.71
N ILE A 366 -3.91 8.70 5.32
CA ILE A 366 -5.21 8.76 4.66
C ILE A 366 -5.65 10.22 4.61
N LYS A 367 -5.98 10.69 3.40
CA LYS A 367 -6.48 12.04 3.14
C LYS A 367 -7.89 11.94 2.61
N TRP A 368 -8.75 12.86 3.03
CA TRP A 368 -10.15 12.89 2.59
C TRP A 368 -10.60 14.30 2.26
N TRP A 369 -11.58 14.36 1.35
CA TRP A 369 -12.34 15.56 1.06
C TRP A 369 -13.79 15.17 0.79
N VAL A 370 -14.69 15.69 1.62
CA VAL A 370 -16.13 15.41 1.57
C VAL A 370 -16.85 16.71 1.30
N GLN A 371 -17.72 16.69 0.30
CA GLN A 371 -18.59 17.80 -0.06
C GLN A 371 -20.05 17.38 0.13
N GLY A 372 -20.81 18.25 0.80
CA GLY A 372 -22.23 18.09 1.01
C GLY A 372 -23.01 19.36 0.69
N GLU A 373 -24.32 19.20 0.58
CA GLU A 373 -25.26 20.28 0.34
C GLU A 373 -26.49 20.11 1.23
N THR A 374 -26.96 21.20 1.83
CA THR A 374 -28.24 21.23 2.54
C THR A 374 -28.88 22.61 2.39
N ALA A 375 -30.20 22.65 2.21
CA ALA A 375 -30.95 23.87 1.93
C ALA A 375 -30.34 24.76 0.82
N GLY A 376 -29.77 24.14 -0.21
CA GLY A 376 -29.11 24.80 -1.35
C GLY A 376 -27.75 25.44 -1.04
N VAL A 377 -27.21 25.24 0.16
CA VAL A 377 -25.89 25.73 0.58
C VAL A 377 -24.93 24.56 0.62
N ARG A 378 -23.79 24.71 -0.05
CA ARG A 378 -22.71 23.72 -0.05
C ARG A 378 -21.77 23.93 1.12
N PHE A 379 -21.23 22.85 1.62
CA PHE A 379 -20.12 22.84 2.55
C PHE A 379 -19.16 21.72 2.15
N ASP A 380 -17.92 21.84 2.59
CA ASP A 380 -16.91 20.81 2.44
C ASP A 380 -16.14 20.61 3.74
N VAL A 381 -15.53 19.44 3.91
CA VAL A 381 -14.59 19.14 4.99
C VAL A 381 -13.45 18.32 4.42
N SER A 382 -12.24 18.61 4.87
CA SER A 382 -11.04 17.87 4.48
C SER A 382 -10.15 17.63 5.68
N GLY A 383 -9.33 16.60 5.58
CA GLY A 383 -8.31 16.31 6.56
C GLY A 383 -7.36 15.24 6.08
N GLU A 384 -6.37 14.99 6.91
CA GLU A 384 -5.38 13.95 6.73
C GLU A 384 -5.05 13.35 8.10
N ALA A 385 -4.76 12.06 8.12
CA ALA A 385 -4.36 11.35 9.33
C ALA A 385 -3.36 10.25 8.99
N ASP A 386 -2.48 9.93 9.93
CA ASP A 386 -1.60 8.77 9.84
C ASP A 386 -2.37 7.49 9.57
N LEU A 387 -1.80 6.64 8.73
CA LEU A 387 -2.32 5.33 8.37
C LEU A 387 -1.20 4.30 8.43
N LEU A 388 -1.44 3.18 9.11
CA LEU A 388 -0.59 2.00 9.01
C LEU A 388 -1.16 1.06 7.95
N ILE A 389 -0.38 0.70 6.94
CA ILE A 389 -0.77 -0.35 5.98
C ILE A 389 -0.01 -1.63 6.34
N LEU A 390 -0.76 -2.70 6.61
CA LEU A 390 -0.25 -4.02 6.95
C LEU A 390 -0.15 -4.92 5.72
N ARG A 391 0.71 -5.93 5.84
CA ARG A 391 0.92 -6.98 4.84
C ARG A 391 -0.36 -7.81 4.62
N PRO A 392 -0.56 -8.36 3.42
CA PRO A 392 -1.63 -9.33 3.20
C PRO A 392 -1.41 -10.61 4.00
N SER A 393 -2.51 -11.26 4.41
CA SER A 393 -2.47 -12.59 5.01
C SER A 393 -2.09 -13.65 3.98
N ASP A 394 -1.39 -14.69 4.41
CA ASP A 394 -1.01 -15.82 3.56
C ASP A 394 -2.14 -16.84 3.46
N ASP A 395 -2.97 -16.70 2.43
CA ASP A 395 -4.04 -17.65 2.13
C ASP A 395 -3.53 -19.04 1.72
N ARG A 396 -2.22 -19.22 1.47
CA ARG A 396 -1.63 -20.53 1.14
C ARG A 396 -1.60 -21.47 2.34
N VAL A 397 -1.61 -20.91 3.56
CA VAL A 397 -1.63 -21.67 4.81
C VAL A 397 -3.00 -21.51 5.45
N ARG A 398 -4.01 -22.19 4.90
CA ARG A 398 -5.17 -22.56 5.72
C ARG A 398 -4.79 -23.82 6.48
N PRO A 399 -4.75 -23.82 7.82
CA PRO A 399 -4.77 -25.08 8.55
C PRO A 399 -6.02 -25.82 8.10
N GLU A 400 -5.85 -27.06 7.63
CA GLU A 400 -6.93 -28.04 7.67
C GLU A 400 -7.29 -28.20 9.14
N VAL A 401 -8.19 -27.36 9.65
CA VAL A 401 -8.90 -27.69 10.88
C VAL A 401 -9.72 -28.91 10.53
N ALA A 402 -9.35 -30.02 11.16
CA ALA A 402 -9.98 -31.31 11.08
C ALA A 402 -11.52 -31.18 11.10
N GLU A 403 -12.13 -31.16 9.92
CA GLU A 403 -13.51 -31.62 9.73
C GLU A 403 -13.50 -33.15 9.74
N SER A 404 -13.13 -33.75 10.86
CA SER A 404 -13.31 -35.16 11.11
C SER A 404 -13.21 -35.39 12.62
N GLU A 405 -14.33 -35.84 13.20
CA GLU A 405 -14.52 -36.20 14.61
C GLU A 405 -14.59 -34.97 15.54
N ILE A 406 -15.78 -34.46 15.89
CA ILE A 406 -16.63 -35.03 16.94
C ILE A 406 -18.11 -34.81 16.57
N SER A 407 -18.72 -35.83 15.98
CA SER A 407 -20.14 -36.13 16.19
C SER A 407 -20.17 -37.34 17.11
N ARG A 408 -20.39 -37.09 18.41
CA ARG A 408 -20.95 -37.96 19.46
C ARG A 408 -20.35 -37.59 20.83
N MET A 409 -21.04 -36.77 21.59
CA MET A 409 -21.74 -37.19 22.80
C MET A 409 -22.36 -35.97 23.48
N ALA A 410 -23.52 -36.22 24.08
CA ALA A 410 -24.45 -35.24 24.60
C ALA A 410 -23.96 -34.57 25.88
N GLU A 411 -24.51 -33.36 26.10
CA GLU A 411 -24.97 -32.82 27.38
C GLU A 411 -24.17 -33.17 28.64
N THR A 412 -23.35 -32.22 29.12
CA THR A 412 -23.31 -31.93 30.56
C THR A 412 -22.87 -30.50 30.84
N GLU A 413 -23.73 -29.80 31.58
CA GLU A 413 -23.54 -28.66 32.50
C GLU A 413 -22.45 -27.61 32.23
N ILE A 414 -22.97 -26.40 32.06
CA ILE A 414 -22.29 -25.11 32.16
C ILE A 414 -21.70 -24.95 33.57
N GLN A 415 -20.37 -25.00 33.68
CA GLN A 415 -19.65 -24.32 34.75
C GLN A 415 -18.89 -23.13 34.17
N HIS A 416 -19.33 -21.93 34.58
CA HIS A 416 -18.66 -20.66 34.35
C HIS A 416 -17.27 -20.68 34.99
N ASP A 417 -16.22 -20.64 34.16
CA ASP A 417 -14.86 -20.31 34.58
C ASP A 417 -14.51 -18.92 34.04
N GLU A 418 -14.65 -17.91 34.91
CA GLU A 418 -14.32 -16.51 34.65
C GLU A 418 -12.81 -16.25 34.77
N SER A 419 -12.01 -16.82 33.87
CA SER A 419 -10.55 -16.59 33.86
C SER A 419 -9.94 -16.32 32.47
N TRP A 420 -10.72 -15.78 31.54
CA TRP A 420 -10.28 -15.48 30.17
C TRP A 420 -9.92 -14.02 29.86
N ILE A 421 -9.97 -13.11 30.86
CA ILE A 421 -9.48 -11.74 30.65
C ILE A 421 -7.97 -11.73 30.84
N ARG A 422 -7.23 -12.09 29.79
CA ARG A 422 -5.87 -11.56 29.62
C ARG A 422 -6.01 -10.22 28.92
N PRO A 423 -5.52 -9.11 29.51
CA PRO A 423 -5.43 -7.87 28.76
C PRO A 423 -4.56 -8.09 27.51
N PRO A 424 -4.85 -7.39 26.40
CA PRO A 424 -4.02 -7.50 25.20
C PRO A 424 -2.58 -7.16 25.56
N VAL A 425 -1.65 -7.96 25.05
CA VAL A 425 -0.23 -7.57 25.01
C VAL A 425 -0.19 -6.21 24.32
N GLU A 426 0.30 -5.18 25.01
CA GLU A 426 0.74 -3.95 24.38
C GLU A 426 1.84 -4.33 23.40
N GLU A 427 1.45 -4.58 22.16
CA GLU A 427 2.40 -4.72 21.07
C GLU A 427 3.02 -3.34 20.88
N ALA A 428 4.25 -3.22 21.38
CA ALA A 428 5.02 -2.00 21.36
C ALA A 428 5.02 -1.44 19.94
N ALA A 429 4.72 -0.15 19.81
CA ALA A 429 4.97 0.60 18.59
C ALA A 429 6.41 0.31 18.13
N PRO A 430 6.65 0.13 16.81
CA PRO A 430 7.99 -0.18 16.33
C PRO A 430 8.97 0.90 16.83
N ALA A 431 10.13 0.44 17.32
CA ALA A 431 11.08 1.16 18.19
C ALA A 431 11.63 2.50 17.67
N TYR A 432 11.21 2.97 16.50
CA TYR A 432 11.65 4.23 15.89
C TYR A 432 10.62 5.36 15.97
N ARG A 433 9.38 5.11 16.42
CA ARG A 433 8.45 6.19 16.82
C ARG A 433 8.77 6.62 18.27
N LYS A 434 9.83 7.41 18.45
CA LYS A 434 9.83 8.35 19.57
C LYS A 434 8.79 9.40 19.24
N ILE A 435 7.68 9.37 19.97
CA ILE A 435 6.72 10.46 20.01
C ILE A 435 7.44 11.58 20.76
N ASP A 436 8.09 12.48 20.03
CA ASP A 436 8.48 13.76 20.61
C ASP A 436 7.21 14.60 20.72
N GLY A 437 6.69 14.65 21.94
CA GLY A 437 5.50 15.40 22.32
C GLY A 437 5.69 15.98 23.71
N THR A 438 6.44 17.08 23.79
CA THR A 438 6.18 18.28 24.61
C THR A 438 6.80 19.47 23.92
#